data_AF-A0A1H7B5R9-F1
#
_entry.id   AF-A0A1H7B5R9-F1
#
_cell.length_a   1.000
_cell.length_b   1.000
_cell.length_c   1.000
_cell.angle_alpha   90.00
_cell.angle_beta   90.00
_cell.angle_gamma   90.00
#
_symmetry.space_group_name_H-M   'P 1'
#
loop_
_entity.id
_entity.type
_entity.pdbx_description
1 polymer ?
#
loop_
_entity_poly.entity_id
_entity_poly.type
_entity_poly.pdbx_seq_one_letter_code
_entity_poly.pdbx_strand_id
1 'polypeptide(L)'
;MDGKGYDSRNGTVQQPYRCHGGRNQGFWYDPTRQSLHSELSHDRCLDVSGGTLRSGAAVNIYDCHGGTNQQFLLSGNQLRAAGDTGLCLAFDNPLLGTPRLRLANCSSSSRQQWSFESRSFAQPVGYGRDDFIGSRVY
;
A
#
# COMPACT_ATOMS: atom_id res chain seq x y z
N MET A 1 -7.19 -1.45 -0.28
CA MET A 1 -6.44 -0.20 -0.04
C MET A 1 -6.69 0.71 -1.24
N ASP A 2 -6.74 2.03 -1.05
CA ASP A 2 -7.01 3.00 -2.13
C ASP A 2 -6.08 4.20 -2.00
N GLY A 3 -5.32 4.48 -3.06
CA GLY A 3 -4.55 5.70 -3.24
C GLY A 3 -5.51 6.87 -3.47
N LYS A 4 -5.58 7.76 -2.49
CA LYS A 4 -6.57 8.84 -2.46
C LYS A 4 -6.52 9.65 -3.75
N GLY A 5 -7.66 9.72 -4.43
CA GLY A 5 -7.84 10.61 -5.59
C GLY A 5 -7.08 10.18 -6.84
N TYR A 6 -6.74 8.90 -6.98
CA TYR A 6 -5.98 8.38 -8.14
C TYR A 6 -4.60 9.05 -8.31
N ASP A 7 -4.02 9.51 -7.19
CA ASP A 7 -2.79 10.29 -7.19
C ASP A 7 -1.56 9.41 -6.95
N SER A 8 -0.56 9.48 -7.82
CA SER A 8 0.72 8.78 -7.68
C SER A 8 1.83 9.67 -7.11
N ARG A 9 1.56 10.93 -6.76
CA ARG A 9 2.55 11.84 -6.17
C ARG A 9 3.03 11.34 -4.81
N ASN A 10 4.26 11.72 -4.48
CA ASN A 10 4.83 11.47 -3.16
C ASN A 10 3.95 12.09 -2.08
N GLY A 11 3.71 11.33 -1.01
CA GLY A 11 2.85 11.76 0.07
C GLY A 11 1.38 11.40 -0.13
N THR A 12 0.99 10.79 -1.24
CA THR A 12 -0.40 10.31 -1.39
C THR A 12 -0.73 9.29 -0.33
N VAL A 13 -1.69 9.64 0.51
CA VAL A 13 -2.15 8.82 1.61
C VAL A 13 -3.07 7.70 1.12
N GLN A 14 -2.99 6.58 1.83
CA GLN A 14 -3.86 5.44 1.58
C GLN A 14 -5.09 5.50 2.48
N GLN A 15 -6.24 5.14 1.92
CA GLN A 15 -7.54 5.11 2.62
C GLN A 15 -8.29 3.82 2.31
N PRO A 16 -9.30 3.45 3.13
CA PRO A 16 -10.26 2.46 2.73
C PRO A 16 -11.23 3.08 1.73
N TYR A 17 -11.56 2.33 0.69
CA TYR A 17 -12.59 2.69 -0.27
C TYR A 17 -13.22 1.42 -0.82
N ARG A 18 -14.47 1.50 -1.30
CA ARG A 18 -15.14 0.37 -1.93
C ARG A 18 -14.31 -0.09 -3.15
N CYS A 19 -14.06 -1.39 -3.24
CA CYS A 19 -13.38 -1.96 -4.40
C CYS A 19 -14.17 -1.67 -5.68
N HIS A 20 -13.53 -1.03 -6.65
CA HIS A 20 -14.05 -0.73 -7.98
C HIS A 20 -13.06 -1.14 -9.09
N GLY A 21 -11.97 -1.82 -8.75
CA GLY A 21 -11.01 -2.36 -9.72
C GLY A 21 -10.00 -1.36 -10.28
N GLY A 22 -10.07 -0.08 -9.89
CA GLY A 22 -9.14 0.94 -10.38
C GLY A 22 -7.69 0.66 -9.97
N ARG A 23 -6.72 1.14 -10.76
CA ARG A 23 -5.27 0.98 -10.50
C ARG A 23 -4.83 1.67 -9.21
N ASN A 24 -5.53 2.70 -8.75
CA ASN A 24 -5.28 3.31 -7.44
C ASN A 24 -5.63 2.38 -6.27
N GLN A 25 -6.36 1.29 -6.51
CA GLN A 25 -6.63 0.24 -5.53
C GLN A 25 -5.74 -0.99 -5.68
N GLY A 26 -4.86 -0.96 -6.67
CA GLY A 26 -3.92 -2.01 -7.00
C GLY A 26 -2.58 -1.77 -6.33
N PHE A 27 -2.13 -2.78 -5.60
CA PHE A 27 -0.80 -2.82 -4.99
C PHE A 27 -0.24 -4.23 -5.17
N TRP A 28 0.99 -4.33 -5.63
CA TRP A 28 1.67 -5.63 -5.76
C TRP A 28 2.83 -5.70 -4.77
N TYR A 29 3.08 -6.90 -4.26
CA TYR A 29 4.15 -7.17 -3.31
C TYR A 29 5.39 -7.69 -4.04
N ASP A 30 6.52 -7.02 -3.85
CA ASP A 30 7.84 -7.49 -4.25
C ASP A 30 8.44 -8.31 -3.08
N PRO A 31 8.51 -9.65 -3.15
CA PRO A 31 9.07 -10.45 -2.07
C PRO A 31 10.60 -10.31 -1.96
N THR A 32 11.29 -9.91 -3.02
CA THR A 32 12.74 -9.71 -3.03
C THR A 32 13.12 -8.41 -2.32
N ARG A 33 12.34 -7.36 -2.53
CA ARG A 33 12.52 -6.05 -1.88
C ARG A 33 11.70 -5.87 -0.60
N GLN A 34 10.80 -6.81 -0.33
CA GLN A 34 9.80 -6.75 0.74
C GLN A 34 8.95 -5.48 0.67
N SER A 35 8.68 -4.95 -0.53
CA SER A 35 8.01 -3.67 -0.72
C SER A 35 6.63 -3.85 -1.37
N LEU A 36 5.72 -2.92 -1.08
CA LEU A 36 4.42 -2.83 -1.75
C LEU A 36 4.46 -1.68 -2.74
N HIS A 37 4.25 -1.98 -4.01
CA HIS A 37 4.32 -1.01 -5.09
C HIS A 37 2.91 -0.63 -5.56
N SER A 38 2.70 0.64 -5.85
CA SER A 38 1.43 1.09 -6.42
C SER A 38 1.29 0.63 -7.87
N GLU A 39 0.11 0.17 -8.26
CA GLU A 39 -0.19 -0.08 -9.67
C GLU A 39 -0.31 1.22 -10.48
N LEU A 40 -0.48 2.39 -9.86
CA LEU A 40 -0.49 3.67 -10.57
C LEU A 40 0.88 4.00 -11.18
N SER A 41 1.95 3.67 -10.46
CA SER A 41 3.33 3.90 -10.90
C SER A 41 4.27 2.94 -10.19
N HIS A 42 5.06 2.20 -10.96
CA HIS A 42 5.92 1.12 -10.46
C HIS A 42 7.11 1.62 -9.61
N ASP A 43 7.45 2.90 -9.74
CA ASP A 43 8.44 3.63 -8.93
C ASP A 43 7.85 4.22 -7.63
N ARG A 44 6.59 3.93 -7.31
CA ARG A 44 5.96 4.31 -6.03
C ARG A 44 5.81 3.12 -5.11
N CYS A 45 6.42 3.24 -3.93
CA CYS A 45 6.38 2.25 -2.88
C CYS A 45 5.57 2.78 -1.70
N LEU A 46 4.89 1.87 -1.00
CA LEU A 46 4.32 2.15 0.30
C LEU A 46 5.45 2.54 1.27
N ASP A 47 5.28 3.63 2.00
CA ASP A 47 6.35 4.27 2.77
C ASP A 47 5.81 4.77 4.12
N VAL A 48 6.52 4.44 5.20
CA VAL A 48 6.30 5.06 6.51
C VAL A 48 6.92 6.46 6.49
N SER A 49 6.05 7.46 6.43
CA SER A 49 6.41 8.86 6.20
C SER A 49 7.49 9.35 7.17
N GLY A 50 8.56 9.92 6.61
CA GLY A 50 9.69 10.44 7.37
C GLY A 50 10.52 9.37 8.09
N GLY A 51 10.38 8.09 7.73
CA GLY A 51 11.16 6.99 8.29
C GLY A 51 10.89 6.67 9.76
N THR A 52 9.84 7.25 10.36
CA THR A 52 9.61 7.14 11.80
C THR A 52 8.87 5.84 12.14
N LEU A 53 9.60 4.82 12.57
CA LEU A 53 9.02 3.52 12.98
C LEU A 53 8.46 3.58 14.40
N ARG A 54 7.23 4.08 14.55
CA ARG A 54 6.48 4.07 15.80
C ARG A 54 4.99 3.89 15.57
N SER A 55 4.29 3.44 16.61
CA SER A 55 2.82 3.40 16.57
C SER A 55 2.23 4.80 16.30
N GLY A 56 1.26 4.86 15.38
CA GLY A 56 0.63 6.08 14.89
C GLY A 56 1.41 6.80 13.77
N ALA A 57 2.58 6.30 13.34
CA ALA A 57 3.29 6.85 12.20
C ALA A 57 2.45 6.73 10.92
N ALA A 58 2.38 7.82 10.15
CA ALA A 58 1.60 7.87 8.92
C ALA A 58 2.27 7.06 7.81
N VAL A 59 1.46 6.42 6.97
CA VAL A 59 1.92 5.68 5.81
C VAL A 59 1.32 6.30 4.54
N ASN A 60 2.16 6.52 3.55
CA ASN A 60 1.81 7.07 2.24
C ASN A 60 2.47 6.23 1.14
N ILE A 61 2.40 6.70 -0.10
CA ILE A 61 3.33 6.27 -1.14
C ILE A 61 4.41 7.32 -1.35
N TYR A 62 5.60 6.86 -1.69
CA TYR A 62 6.76 7.68 -1.98
C TYR A 62 7.63 7.01 -3.06
N ASP A 63 8.56 7.76 -3.66
CA ASP A 63 9.58 7.20 -4.55
C ASP A 63 10.22 5.97 -3.90
N CYS A 64 10.28 4.86 -4.63
CA CYS A 64 10.97 3.66 -4.16
C CYS A 64 12.47 3.96 -3.98
N HIS A 65 12.97 3.86 -2.75
CA HIS A 65 14.38 4.09 -2.41
C HIS A 65 15.02 2.93 -1.64
N GLY A 66 14.23 1.92 -1.26
CA GLY A 66 14.73 0.68 -0.64
C GLY A 66 15.09 0.79 0.84
N GLY A 67 14.88 1.96 1.45
CA GLY A 67 15.03 2.15 2.89
C GLY A 67 14.05 1.29 3.69
N THR A 68 14.41 0.99 4.94
CA THR A 68 13.64 0.08 5.82
C THR A 68 12.20 0.54 6.06
N ASN A 69 11.92 1.84 5.93
CA ASN A 69 10.57 2.40 6.03
C ASN A 69 9.66 2.07 4.83
N GLN A 70 10.20 1.43 3.78
CA GLN A 70 9.43 0.89 2.63
C GLN A 70 9.37 -0.64 2.63
N GLN A 71 9.92 -1.29 3.66
CA GLN A 71 9.99 -2.74 3.76
C GLN A 71 8.95 -3.25 4.75
N PHE A 72 8.12 -4.18 4.27
CA PHE A 72 7.05 -4.83 5.01
C PHE A 72 7.14 -6.35 4.87
N LEU A 73 7.25 -7.02 6.01
CA LEU A 73 7.28 -8.47 6.09
C LEU A 73 5.85 -9.00 6.12
N LEU A 74 5.53 -9.91 5.19
CA LEU A 74 4.28 -10.64 5.21
C LEU A 74 4.36 -11.76 6.26
N SER A 75 3.49 -11.69 7.28
CA SER A 75 3.40 -12.64 8.38
C SER A 75 1.95 -13.10 8.54
N GLY A 76 1.58 -14.18 7.85
CA GLY A 76 0.18 -14.57 7.71
C GLY A 76 -0.58 -13.51 6.94
N ASN A 77 -1.68 -13.00 7.51
CA ASN A 77 -2.47 -11.92 6.91
C ASN A 77 -2.02 -10.53 7.37
N GLN A 78 -0.86 -10.39 8.03
CA GLN A 78 -0.36 -9.10 8.51
C GLN A 78 0.86 -8.66 7.73
N LEU A 79 0.96 -7.35 7.51
CA LEU A 79 2.15 -6.70 6.98
C LEU A 79 2.85 -5.97 8.11
N ARG A 80 4.03 -6.46 8.51
CA ARG A 80 4.82 -5.94 9.63
C ARG A 80 5.93 -5.04 9.11
N ALA A 81 6.23 -3.92 9.77
CA ALA A 81 7.37 -3.10 9.38
C ALA A 81 8.67 -3.91 9.57
N ALA A 82 9.54 -3.95 8.56
CA ALA A 82 10.76 -4.74 8.65
C ALA A 82 11.73 -4.24 9.74
N GLY A 83 11.75 -2.92 9.99
CA GLY A 83 12.58 -2.31 11.02
C GLY A 83 12.03 -2.41 12.45
N ASP A 84 10.76 -2.81 12.62
CA ASP A 84 10.17 -3.13 13.93
C ASP A 84 8.98 -4.07 13.72
N THR A 85 9.20 -5.37 13.90
CA THR A 85 8.19 -6.39 13.65
C THR A 85 7.04 -6.39 14.66
N GLY A 86 7.13 -5.57 15.73
CA GLY A 86 6.03 -5.28 16.65
C GLY A 86 4.99 -4.33 16.06
N LEU A 87 5.32 -3.66 14.95
CA LEU A 87 4.43 -2.73 14.24
C LEU A 87 3.85 -3.36 12.99
N CYS A 88 2.54 -3.21 12.83
CA CYS A 88 1.75 -3.70 11.71
C CYS A 88 1.12 -2.52 10.95
N LEU A 89 1.02 -2.67 9.63
CA LEU A 89 0.19 -1.79 8.81
C LEU A 89 -1.28 -1.94 9.20
N ALA A 90 -1.91 -0.81 9.51
CA ALA A 90 -3.27 -0.73 10.00
C ALA A 90 -3.99 0.46 9.40
N PHE A 91 -5.28 0.31 9.08
CA PHE A 91 -6.13 1.49 8.97
C PHE A 91 -6.52 1.99 10.37
N ASP A 92 -6.59 3.31 10.54
CA ASP A 92 -7.13 3.96 11.74
C ASP A 92 -8.56 3.48 12.08
N ASN A 93 -8.99 3.76 13.31
CA ASN A 93 -10.38 3.51 13.70
C ASN A 93 -11.30 4.46 12.92
N PRO A 94 -12.29 3.94 12.15
CA PRO A 94 -13.23 4.78 11.39
C PRO A 94 -14.09 5.72 12.25
N LEU A 95 -14.21 5.47 13.56
CA LEU A 95 -14.92 6.37 14.46
C LEU A 95 -14.19 7.71 14.68
N LEU A 96 -12.93 7.84 14.25
CA LEU A 96 -12.12 9.06 14.39
C LEU A 96 -12.08 9.91 13.10
N GLY A 97 -12.92 9.58 12.10
CA GLY A 97 -12.97 10.24 10.80
C GLY A 97 -12.54 9.33 9.65
N THR A 98 -12.12 9.91 8.52
CA THR A 98 -11.67 9.13 7.36
C THR A 98 -10.43 8.30 7.73
N PRO A 99 -10.50 6.96 7.73
CA PRO A 99 -9.37 6.14 8.13
C PRO A 99 -8.18 6.36 7.20
N ARG A 100 -6.99 6.51 7.79
CA ARG A 100 -5.73 6.55 7.07
C ARG A 100 -4.88 5.34 7.44
N LEU A 101 -4.01 4.94 6.53
CA LEU A 101 -3.05 3.88 6.78
C LEU A 101 -1.92 4.38 7.67
N ARG A 102 -1.57 3.59 8.70
CA ARG A 102 -0.53 3.90 9.68
C ARG A 102 0.18 2.63 10.13
N LEU A 103 1.30 2.82 10.83
CA LEU A 103 1.83 1.80 11.73
C LEU A 103 1.05 1.80 13.04
N ALA A 104 0.78 0.60 13.57
CA ALA A 104 0.22 0.42 14.90
C ALA A 104 0.77 -0.86 15.52
N ASN A 105 0.74 -0.96 16.84
CA ASN A 105 1.11 -2.20 17.52
C ASN A 105 0.30 -3.36 16.95
N CYS A 106 0.98 -4.45 16.61
CA CYS A 106 0.35 -5.64 16.06
C CYS A 106 -0.66 -6.23 17.05
N SER A 107 -1.84 -6.56 16.53
CA SER A 107 -2.97 -7.10 17.29
C SER A 107 -3.79 -8.05 16.42
N SER A 108 -4.81 -8.68 16.99
CA SER A 108 -5.80 -9.49 16.25
C SER A 108 -6.87 -8.65 15.56
N SER A 109 -6.77 -7.32 15.56
CA SER A 109 -7.77 -6.45 14.92
C SER A 109 -7.85 -6.71 13.42
N SER A 110 -9.07 -6.82 12.89
CA SER A 110 -9.33 -6.93 11.45
C SER A 110 -8.76 -5.75 10.63
N ARG A 111 -8.53 -4.58 11.25
CA ARG A 111 -7.92 -3.40 10.59
C ARG A 111 -6.45 -3.59 10.22
N GLN A 112 -5.81 -4.64 10.73
CA GLN A 112 -4.42 -5.02 10.47
C GLN A 112 -4.32 -6.35 9.69
N GLN A 113 -5.44 -6.87 9.21
CA GLN A 113 -5.50 -8.09 8.42
C GLN A 113 -5.73 -7.72 6.95
N TRP A 114 -4.92 -8.29 6.07
CA TRP A 114 -4.87 -8.00 4.65
C TRP A 114 -5.13 -9.28 3.86
N SER A 115 -6.06 -9.21 2.92
CA SER A 115 -6.23 -10.22 1.88
C SER A 115 -5.51 -9.75 0.61
N PHE A 116 -4.81 -10.68 -0.03
CA PHE A 116 -4.18 -10.47 -1.32
C PHE A 116 -5.02 -11.18 -2.35
N GLU A 117 -5.50 -10.44 -3.33
CA GLU A 117 -6.26 -10.99 -4.46
C GLU A 117 -5.37 -10.97 -5.70
N SER A 118 -5.33 -12.07 -6.43
CA SER A 118 -4.68 -12.08 -7.74
C SER A 118 -5.49 -11.21 -8.70
N ARG A 119 -4.87 -10.14 -9.18
CA ARG A 119 -5.44 -9.32 -10.26
C ARG A 119 -5.01 -9.89 -11.60
N SER A 120 -5.98 -10.34 -12.39
CA SER A 120 -5.76 -10.77 -13.76
C SER A 120 -5.62 -9.53 -14.65
N PHE A 121 -4.39 -9.20 -15.07
CA PHE A 121 -4.10 -8.04 -15.92
C PHE A 121 -4.74 -8.09 -17.32
N ALA A 122 -5.33 -9.22 -17.72
CA ALA A 122 -6.00 -9.40 -19.01
C ALA A 122 -7.29 -8.56 -19.18
N GLN A 123 -7.79 -7.94 -18.11
CA GLN A 123 -8.98 -7.08 -18.15
C GLN A 123 -8.79 -5.90 -17.18
N PRO A 124 -8.09 -4.82 -17.58
CA PRO A 124 -8.21 -3.56 -16.84
C PRO A 124 -9.66 -3.06 -16.97
N VAL A 125 -10.49 -3.35 -15.97
CA VAL A 125 -11.82 -2.75 -15.85
C VAL A 125 -11.65 -1.31 -15.39
N GLY A 126 -11.80 -0.37 -16.33
CA GLY A 126 -11.77 1.07 -16.05
C GLY A 126 -11.18 1.88 -17.19
N TYR A 127 -12.05 2.23 -18.13
CA TYR A 127 -11.89 3.05 -19.34
C TYR A 127 -10.72 4.04 -19.42
N GLY A 128 -10.10 4.05 -20.61
CA GLY A 128 -9.20 5.09 -21.09
C GLY A 128 -8.13 4.51 -21.99
N ARG A 129 -8.46 4.25 -23.26
CA ARG A 129 -7.44 4.06 -24.30
C ARG A 129 -6.67 5.38 -24.33
N ASP A 130 -5.47 5.41 -23.76
CA ASP A 130 -4.33 6.29 -24.11
C ASP A 130 -3.20 6.28 -23.05
N ASP A 131 -3.38 5.66 -21.87
CA ASP A 131 -2.29 5.56 -20.87
C ASP A 131 -1.38 4.34 -21.08
N PHE A 132 -0.99 4.11 -22.33
CA PHE A 132 0.05 3.16 -22.70
C PHE A 132 1.42 3.80 -22.44
N ILE A 133 1.98 3.60 -21.24
CA ILE A 133 3.44 3.57 -21.09
C ILE A 133 3.83 2.14 -20.80
N GLY A 134 4.52 1.57 -21.78
CA GLY A 134 4.76 0.14 -21.91
C GLY A 134 5.54 -0.46 -20.75
N SER A 135 5.32 -1.76 -20.55
CA SER A 135 6.33 -2.70 -21.00
C SER A 135 5.69 -4.07 -21.18
N ARG A 136 6.10 -4.75 -22.25
CA ARG A 136 5.80 -6.15 -22.52
C ARG A 136 6.24 -6.97 -21.30
N VAL A 137 5.30 -7.71 -20.72
CA VAL A 137 5.64 -8.93 -19.99
C VAL A 137 5.63 -10.02 -21.06
N TYR A 138 6.72 -10.81 -21.14
CA TYR A 138 6.79 -11.99 -22.00
C TYR A 138 5.65 -12.96 -21.70
#